data_AF-A0AAN8PQ70-F1
#
_entry.id   AF-A0AAN8PQ70-F1
#
_cell.length_a   1.000
_cell.length_b   1.000
_cell.length_c   1.000
_cell.angle_alpha   90.00
_cell.angle_beta   90.00
_cell.angle_gamma   90.00
#
_symmetry.space_group_name_H-M   'P 1'
#
loop_
_entity.id
_entity.type
_entity.pdbx_description
1 polymer ?
#
loop_
_entity_poly.entity_id
_entity_poly.type
_entity_poly.pdbx_seq_one_letter_code
_entity_poly.pdbx_strand_id
1 'polypeptide(L)'
;MDEENIRALLISANVGSIFEDPDHMFKPWMEEFTKCITKLEPGLIAIHCQEVGGKNYEASMQHVNQFIKIILGCEEMQKYDRARVFLDEDYTAADKFTVNTILFCF
;
A
#
# COMPACT_ATOMS: atom_id res chain seq x y z
N MET A 1 11.28 4.52 -33.22
CA MET A 1 10.82 3.76 -32.05
C MET A 1 10.58 4.83 -31.01
N ASP A 2 9.34 5.28 -30.90
CA ASP A 2 9.01 6.28 -29.87
C ASP A 2 9.19 5.56 -28.54
N GLU A 3 10.12 6.05 -27.70
CA GLU A 3 10.21 5.60 -26.32
C GLU A 3 8.91 6.02 -25.63
N GLU A 4 8.01 5.06 -25.48
CA GLU A 4 6.74 5.26 -24.78
C GLU A 4 7.06 5.51 -23.30
N ASN A 5 7.10 6.79 -22.93
CA ASN A 5 7.40 7.21 -21.56
C ASN A 5 6.24 6.78 -20.64
N ILE A 6 6.49 5.76 -19.82
CA ILE A 6 5.53 5.28 -18.83
C ILE A 6 5.38 6.33 -17.72
N ARG A 7 4.15 6.76 -17.45
CA ARG A 7 3.84 7.64 -16.34
C ARG A 7 3.85 6.85 -15.04
N ALA A 8 4.85 7.09 -14.20
CA ALA A 8 4.99 6.45 -12.89
C ALA A 8 4.41 7.32 -11.77
N LEU A 9 3.63 6.71 -10.88
CA LEU A 9 3.17 7.29 -9.62
C LEU A 9 3.88 6.60 -8.45
N LEU A 10 4.70 7.36 -7.73
CA LEU A 10 5.44 6.89 -6.57
C LEU A 10 4.80 7.48 -5.31
N ILE A 11 4.29 6.62 -4.43
CA ILE A 11 3.58 6.99 -3.22
C ILE A 11 4.38 6.51 -2.02
N SER A 12 4.53 7.40 -1.04
CA SER A 12 5.00 7.07 0.29
C SER A 12 3.95 7.52 1.29
N ALA A 13 3.53 6.63 2.19
CA ALA A 13 2.47 6.92 3.15
C ALA A 13 2.82 6.35 4.54
N ASN A 14 2.88 7.22 5.54
CA ASN A 14 2.83 6.77 6.92
C ASN A 14 1.39 6.35 7.22
N VAL A 15 1.21 5.07 7.53
CA VAL A 15 -0.11 4.46 7.73
C VAL A 15 -0.31 3.97 9.16
N GLY A 16 0.56 4.35 10.10
CA GLY A 16 0.45 3.95 11.51
C GLY A 16 -0.93 4.28 12.10
N SER A 17 -1.44 5.48 11.83
CA SER A 17 -2.77 5.92 12.29
C SER A 17 -3.93 5.13 11.67
N ILE A 18 -3.77 4.56 10.47
CA ILE A 18 -4.77 3.69 9.86
C ILE A 18 -4.91 2.39 10.65
N PHE A 19 -3.81 1.86 11.17
CA PHE A 19 -3.84 0.64 11.98
C PHE A 19 -4.22 0.89 13.45
N GLU A 20 -4.09 2.13 13.94
CA GLU A 20 -4.57 2.52 15.27
C GLU A 20 -6.10 2.77 15.28
N ASP A 21 -6.68 3.33 14.21
CA ASP A 21 -8.12 3.59 14.08
C ASP A 21 -8.65 3.26 12.66
N PRO A 22 -8.74 1.96 12.30
CA PRO A 22 -9.08 1.54 10.95
C PRO A 22 -10.50 1.93 10.54
N ASP A 23 -11.45 1.99 11.47
CA ASP A 23 -12.86 2.28 11.17
C ASP A 23 -13.07 3.71 10.66
N HIS A 24 -12.27 4.67 11.13
CA HIS A 24 -12.38 6.07 10.73
C HIS A 24 -11.35 6.49 9.68
N MET A 25 -10.14 5.93 9.72
CA MET A 25 -9.03 6.41 8.89
C MET A 25 -8.92 5.69 7.56
N PHE A 26 -9.34 4.42 7.48
CA PHE A 26 -9.12 3.61 6.29
C PHE A 26 -9.96 4.09 5.09
N LYS A 27 -11.26 4.34 5.31
CA LYS A 27 -12.17 4.81 4.26
C LYS A 27 -11.71 6.12 3.59
N PRO A 28 -11.45 7.23 4.31
CA PRO A 28 -11.03 8.48 3.68
C PRO A 28 -9.65 8.36 3.00
N TRP A 29 -8.76 7.53 3.54
CA TRP A 29 -7.47 7.27 2.91
C TRP A 29 -7.65 6.56 1.55
N MET A 30 -8.49 5.51 1.51
CA MET A 30 -8.81 4.80 0.28
C MET A 30 -9.47 5.71 -0.77
N GLU A 31 -10.41 6.57 -0.36
CA GLU A 31 -11.09 7.51 -1.26
C GLU A 31 -10.12 8.50 -1.93
N GLU A 32 -9.17 9.08 -1.19
CA GLU A 32 -8.18 9.98 -1.78
C GLU A 32 -7.12 9.23 -2.61
N PHE A 33 -6.75 8.02 -2.18
CA PHE A 33 -5.85 7.15 -2.94
C PHE A 33 -6.41 6.80 -4.33
N THR A 34 -7.64 6.30 -4.40
CA THR A 34 -8.29 5.92 -5.66
C THR A 34 -8.58 7.12 -6.56
N LYS A 35 -8.98 8.24 -5.97
CA LYS A 35 -9.16 9.53 -6.68
C LYS A 35 -7.85 10.03 -7.29
N CYS A 36 -6.71 9.85 -6.60
CA CYS A 36 -5.40 10.19 -7.12
C CYS A 36 -5.05 9.35 -8.36
N ILE A 37 -5.25 8.02 -8.28
CA ILE A 37 -5.00 7.11 -9.41
C ILE A 37 -5.89 7.45 -10.59
N THR A 38 -7.19 7.63 -10.35
CA THR A 38 -8.17 7.98 -11.40
C THR A 38 -7.82 9.30 -12.09
N LYS A 39 -7.34 10.30 -11.34
CA LYS A 39 -6.94 11.59 -11.90
C LYS A 39 -5.65 11.49 -12.72
N LEU A 40 -4.69 10.71 -12.25
CA LEU A 40 -3.35 10.67 -12.84
C LEU A 40 -3.21 9.63 -13.94
N GLU A 41 -4.00 8.56 -13.93
CA GLU A 41 -3.94 7.43 -14.86
C GLU A 41 -2.48 6.96 -15.12
N PRO A 42 -1.74 6.58 -14.06
CA PRO A 42 -0.35 6.15 -14.22
C PRO A 42 -0.28 4.76 -14.86
N GLY A 43 0.74 4.52 -15.69
CA GLY A 43 1.04 3.19 -16.23
C GLY A 43 1.83 2.31 -15.24
N LEU A 44 2.39 2.91 -14.18
CA LEU A 44 3.11 2.21 -13.12
C LEU A 44 2.77 2.88 -11.77
N ILE A 45 2.45 2.08 -10.76
CA ILE A 45 2.27 2.54 -9.38
C ILE A 45 3.28 1.82 -8.49
N ALA A 46 3.98 2.58 -7.64
CA ALA A 46 4.73 2.05 -6.51
C ALA A 46 4.25 2.72 -5.23
N ILE A 47 3.93 1.93 -4.20
CA ILE A 47 3.46 2.42 -2.90
C ILE A 47 4.37 1.86 -1.84
N HIS A 48 4.89 2.73 -0.97
CA HIS A 48 5.61 2.36 0.23
C HIS A 48 4.84 2.84 1.45
N CYS A 49 4.42 1.89 2.29
CA CYS A 49 3.68 2.17 3.51
C CYS A 49 4.61 2.01 4.73
N GLN A 50 4.80 3.09 5.49
CA GLN A 50 5.55 3.10 6.75
C GLN A 50 4.66 2.83 7.96
N GLU A 51 5.26 2.31 9.04
CA GLU A 51 4.60 2.08 10.34
C GLU A 51 3.42 1.08 10.29
N VAL A 52 3.47 0.16 9.34
CA VAL A 52 2.48 -0.91 9.21
C VAL A 52 2.51 -1.77 10.49
N GLY A 53 1.37 -2.02 11.13
CA GLY A 53 1.30 -2.93 12.27
C GLY A 53 1.26 -2.31 13.68
N GLY A 54 1.60 -1.02 13.83
CA GLY A 54 1.46 -0.29 15.09
C GLY A 54 2.12 -0.95 16.32
N LYS A 55 1.69 -0.57 17.52
CA LYS A 55 2.24 -1.09 18.80
C LYS A 55 1.76 -2.52 19.17
N ASN A 56 0.63 -2.97 18.64
CA ASN A 56 0.00 -4.27 18.95
C ASN A 56 0.13 -5.27 17.80
N TYR A 57 1.37 -5.74 17.65
CA TYR A 57 1.93 -6.28 16.44
C TYR A 57 1.33 -7.61 15.93
N GLU A 58 1.07 -8.57 16.81
CA GLU A 58 0.57 -9.90 16.44
C GLU A 58 -0.88 -9.88 15.91
N ALA A 59 -1.73 -9.02 16.47
CA ALA A 59 -3.09 -8.81 16.00
C ALA A 59 -3.11 -8.05 14.66
N SER A 60 -2.14 -7.15 14.46
CA SER A 60 -2.09 -6.29 13.28
C SER A 60 -1.78 -7.02 11.98
N MET A 61 -1.14 -8.19 12.01
CA MET A 61 -0.82 -8.95 10.79
C MET A 61 -2.05 -9.35 9.97
N GLN A 62 -3.17 -9.63 10.63
CA GLN A 62 -4.44 -9.88 9.93
C GLN A 62 -4.93 -8.60 9.24
N HIS A 63 -4.76 -7.45 9.88
CA HIS A 63 -5.11 -6.14 9.34
C HIS A 63 -4.21 -5.73 8.17
N VAL A 64 -2.91 -6.03 8.18
CA VAL A 64 -2.00 -5.76 7.05
C VAL A 64 -2.40 -6.56 5.81
N ASN A 65 -2.64 -7.86 5.98
CA ASN A 65 -3.08 -8.72 4.88
C ASN A 65 -4.44 -8.28 4.32
N GLN A 66 -5.37 -7.90 5.19
CA GLN A 66 -6.68 -7.37 4.77
C GLN A 66 -6.54 -6.03 4.03
N PHE A 67 -5.70 -5.12 4.54
CA PHE A 67 -5.40 -3.83 3.92
C PHE A 67 -4.89 -4.01 2.48
N ILE A 68 -3.91 -4.91 2.28
CA ILE A 68 -3.36 -5.20 0.95
C ILE A 68 -4.41 -5.79 0.02
N LYS A 69 -5.22 -6.73 0.51
CA LYS A 69 -6.32 -7.32 -0.27
C LYS A 69 -7.33 -6.27 -0.72
N ILE A 70 -7.67 -5.30 0.14
CA ILE A 70 -8.61 -4.24 -0.21
C ILE A 70 -8.00 -3.28 -1.23
N ILE A 71 -6.73 -2.88 -1.06
CA ILE A 71 -6.03 -2.04 -2.06
C ILE A 71 -6.02 -2.73 -3.42
N LEU A 72 -5.58 -3.99 -3.47
CA LEU A 72 -5.51 -4.74 -4.72
C LEU A 72 -6.89 -4.98 -5.33
N GLY A 73 -7.93 -5.10 -4.51
CA GLY A 73 -9.31 -5.35 -4.94
C GLY A 73 -10.07 -4.12 -5.44
N CYS A 74 -9.52 -2.90 -5.34
CA CYS A 74 -10.22 -1.71 -5.82
C CYS A 74 -10.17 -1.61 -7.35
N GLU A 75 -11.19 -0.99 -7.95
CA GLU A 75 -11.39 -0.96 -9.40
C GLU A 75 -10.20 -0.35 -10.15
N GLU A 76 -9.57 0.67 -9.56
CA GLU A 76 -8.40 1.35 -10.13
C GLU A 76 -7.18 0.43 -10.22
N MET A 77 -6.98 -0.44 -9.23
CA MET A 77 -5.83 -1.35 -9.17
C MET A 77 -6.05 -2.60 -10.04
N GLN A 78 -7.31 -2.97 -10.30
CA GLN A 78 -7.65 -4.06 -11.22
C GLN A 78 -7.38 -3.74 -12.70
N LYS A 79 -7.03 -2.48 -13.03
CA LYS A 79 -6.66 -2.06 -14.39
C LYS A 79 -5.22 -2.44 -14.77
N TYR A 80 -4.38 -2.83 -13.81
CA TYR A 80 -3.01 -3.25 -14.04
C TYR A 80 -2.94 -4.75 -14.29
N ASP A 81 -2.05 -5.16 -15.20
CA ASP A 81 -1.88 -6.57 -15.54
C ASP A 81 -1.25 -7.36 -14.39
N ARG A 82 -0.41 -6.70 -13.57
CA ARG A 82 0.37 -7.36 -12.53
C ARG A 82 0.47 -6.52 -11.27
N ALA A 83 0.53 -7.22 -10.14
CA ALA A 83 0.84 -6.66 -8.84
C ALA A 83 1.92 -7.50 -8.16
N ARG A 84 2.84 -6.85 -7.46
CA ARG A 84 3.85 -7.49 -6.61
C ARG A 84 3.92 -6.79 -5.27
N VAL A 85 3.75 -7.57 -4.21
CA VAL A 85 3.79 -7.11 -2.82
C VAL A 85 5.06 -7.64 -2.18
N PHE A 86 5.78 -6.76 -1.50
CA PHE A 86 6.90 -7.11 -0.63
C PHE A 86 6.50 -6.78 0.81
N LEU A 87 6.52 -7.80 1.65
CA LEU A 87 6.30 -7.70 3.09
C LEU A 87 7.55 -8.23 3.77
N ASP A 88 8.05 -7.48 4.74
CA ASP A 88 8.96 -8.04 5.71
C ASP A 88 8.11 -8.90 6.67
N GLU A 89 8.41 -10.20 6.72
CA GLU A 89 7.76 -11.19 7.58
C GLU A 89 8.66 -11.66 8.73
N ASP A 90 9.93 -11.22 8.79
CA ASP A 90 10.88 -11.65 9.81
C ASP A 90 10.89 -10.68 11.01
N TYR A 91 10.27 -11.14 12.09
CA TYR A 91 10.00 -10.33 13.29
C TYR A 91 10.87 -10.73 14.48
N THR A 92 11.90 -11.55 14.24
CA THR A 92 12.77 -12.09 15.30
C THR A 92 13.78 -11.09 15.86
N ALA A 93 13.93 -9.92 15.23
CA ALA A 93 14.80 -8.83 15.66
C ALA A 93 14.00 -7.53 15.81
N ALA A 94 13.35 -7.34 16.97
CA ALA A 94 12.57 -6.15 17.31
C ALA A 94 13.37 -4.83 17.18
N ASP A 95 14.70 -4.92 17.26
CA ASP A 95 15.69 -3.86 17.15
C ASP A 95 16.16 -3.58 15.71
N LYS A 96 15.76 -4.39 14.72
CA LYS A 96 16.02 -4.18 13.28
C LYS A 96 14.74 -4.01 12.46
N PHE A 97 13.61 -3.99 13.15
CA PHE A 97 12.32 -4.08 12.50
C PHE A 97 11.93 -2.76 11.86
N THR A 98 11.78 -2.76 10.54
CA THR A 98 11.24 -1.65 9.77
C THR A 98 10.04 -2.14 8.99
N VAL A 99 8.83 -2.03 9.54
CA VAL A 99 7.63 -2.48 8.82
C VAL A 99 7.37 -1.54 7.66
N ASN A 100 7.75 -2.00 6.49
CA ASN A 100 7.76 -1.24 5.26
C ASN A 100 7.11 -2.12 4.19
N THR A 101 5.80 -2.01 4.01
CA THR A 101 5.12 -2.71 2.91
C THR A 101 5.37 -1.96 1.62
N ILE A 102 5.86 -2.64 0.59
CA ILE A 102 6.00 -2.06 -0.75
C ILE A 102 5.11 -2.82 -1.73
N LEU A 103 4.19 -2.11 -2.38
CA LEU A 103 3.35 -2.62 -3.47
C LEU A 103 3.76 -1.99 -4.80
N PHE A 104 4.03 -2.81 -5.81
CA PHE A 104 4.24 -2.39 -7.19
C PHE A 104 3.14 -2.93 -8.10
N CYS A 105 2.52 -2.06 -8.90
CA CYS A 105 1.54 -2.41 -9.93
C CYS A 105 1.97 -1.86 -11.29
N PHE A 106 1.97 -2.71 -12.31
CA PHE A 106 2.47 -2.43 -13.66
C PHE A 106 1.77 -3.29 -14.71
#